data_AF-A0A251XVT6-F1
#
_entry.id   AF-A0A251XVT6-F1
#
_cell.length_a   1.000
_cell.length_b   1.000
_cell.length_c   1.000
_cell.angle_alpha   90.00
_cell.angle_beta   90.00
_cell.angle_gamma   90.00
#
_symmetry.space_group_name_H-M   'P 1'
#
loop_
_entity.id
_entity.type
_entity.pdbx_description
1 polymer ?
#
loop_
_entity_poly.entity_id
_entity_poly.type
_entity_poly.pdbx_seq_one_letter_code
_entity_poly.pdbx_strand_id
1 'polypeptide(L)'
;MFQALRIEVNQELSVLARAMPAAIDRLAIGGRVVVESYQSLEDRIVKRELRARSTSTAPVGLPVELPEHRPELKLLVRGAELADQDEITRNPRAASVRLRAAERARRRHA
;
A
#
# COMPACT_ATOMS: atom_id res chain seq x y z
N MET A 1 3.96 5.79 30.02
CA MET A 1 5.22 6.57 29.94
C MET A 1 6.07 5.93 28.82
N PHE A 2 6.19 6.53 27.64
CA PHE A 2 6.76 5.89 26.42
C PHE A 2 7.77 6.80 25.70
N GLN A 3 8.75 7.36 26.42
CA GLN A 3 9.74 8.27 25.81
C GLN A 3 11.02 7.57 25.32
N ALA A 4 11.13 6.24 25.40
CA ALA A 4 12.34 5.51 24.95
C ALA A 4 12.16 4.68 23.66
N LEU A 5 10.93 4.33 23.23
CA LEU A 5 10.72 3.50 22.02
C LEU A 5 10.67 4.28 20.70
N ARG A 6 10.89 5.60 20.73
CA ARG A 6 10.66 6.49 19.58
C ARG A 6 11.82 6.55 18.59
N ILE A 7 12.96 5.92 18.87
CA ILE A 7 14.09 5.84 17.94
C ILE A 7 14.02 4.56 17.11
N GLU A 8 13.61 3.43 17.69
CA GLU A 8 13.50 2.14 16.96
C GLU A 8 12.32 2.15 15.97
N VAL A 9 11.13 2.55 16.42
CA VAL A 9 9.91 2.56 15.58
C VAL A 9 10.02 3.55 14.40
N ASN A 10 10.77 4.64 14.57
CA ASN A 10 10.98 5.62 13.49
C ASN A 10 11.87 5.06 12.38
N GLN A 11 12.83 4.18 12.70
CA GLN A 11 13.66 3.56 11.68
C GLN A 11 12.84 2.58 10.85
N GLU A 12 12.01 1.75 11.48
CA GLU A 12 11.12 0.81 10.78
C GLU A 12 10.15 1.53 9.84
N LEU A 13 9.49 2.59 10.30
CA LEU A 13 8.57 3.38 9.46
C LEU A 13 9.31 4.09 8.31
N SER A 14 10.53 4.58 8.57
CA SER A 14 11.36 5.20 7.54
C SER A 14 11.83 4.18 6.50
N VAL A 15 12.16 2.96 6.93
CA VAL A 15 12.50 1.84 6.05
C VAL A 15 11.29 1.48 5.20
N LEU A 16 10.10 1.32 5.78
CA LEU A 16 8.87 1.04 5.04
C LEU A 16 8.56 2.13 4.01
N ALA A 17 8.68 3.40 4.40
CA ALA A 17 8.44 4.53 3.51
C ALA A 17 9.37 4.56 2.29
N ARG A 18 10.60 4.04 2.41
CA ARG A 18 11.54 3.89 1.28
C ARG A 18 11.36 2.59 0.52
N ALA A 19 11.05 1.50 1.22
CA ALA A 19 10.92 0.17 0.65
C ALA A 19 9.66 0.04 -0.21
N MET A 20 8.54 0.62 0.20
CA MET A 20 7.27 0.55 -0.53
C MET A 20 7.38 1.05 -1.99
N PRO A 21 7.84 2.29 -2.26
CA PRO A 21 7.99 2.75 -3.64
C PRO A 21 8.98 1.88 -4.43
N ALA A 22 10.12 1.54 -3.83
CA ALA A 22 11.15 0.72 -4.48
C ALA A 22 10.67 -0.71 -4.82
N ALA A 23 9.84 -1.31 -3.97
CA ALA A 23 9.24 -2.62 -4.22
C ALA A 23 8.26 -2.55 -5.40
N ILE A 24 7.40 -1.54 -5.43
CA ILE A 24 6.42 -1.33 -6.51
C ILE A 24 7.12 -1.05 -7.85
N ASP A 25 8.21 -0.28 -7.84
CA ASP A 25 8.98 0.06 -9.03
C ASP A 25 9.65 -1.17 -9.67
N ARG A 26 9.89 -2.23 -8.89
CA ARG A 26 10.45 -3.50 -9.38
C ARG A 26 9.42 -4.48 -9.93
N LEU A 27 8.12 -4.21 -9.77
CA LEU A 27 7.08 -5.10 -10.29
C LEU A 27 7.04 -5.07 -11.81
N ALA A 28 7.15 -6.25 -12.44
CA ALA A 28 6.75 -6.43 -13.83
C ALA A 28 5.24 -6.18 -13.99
N ILE A 29 4.75 -5.90 -15.21
CA ILE A 29 3.31 -5.84 -15.49
C ILE A 29 2.67 -7.17 -15.09
N GLY A 30 1.53 -7.11 -14.39
CA GLY A 30 0.86 -8.26 -13.77
C GLY A 30 1.47 -8.71 -12.43
N GLY A 31 2.65 -8.21 -12.07
CA GLY A 31 3.27 -8.44 -10.77
C GLY A 31 2.47 -7.80 -9.63
N ARG A 32 2.49 -8.43 -8.47
CA ARG A 32 1.66 -8.03 -7.32
C ARG A 32 2.51 -7.68 -6.10
N VAL A 33 2.02 -6.72 -5.33
CA VAL A 33 2.48 -6.44 -3.98
C VAL A 33 1.35 -6.71 -3.01
N VAL A 34 1.66 -7.40 -1.92
CA VAL A 34 0.76 -7.64 -0.78
C VAL A 34 1.48 -7.14 0.46
N VAL A 35 0.79 -6.39 1.30
CA VAL A 35 1.35 -5.84 2.53
C VAL A 35 0.37 -6.06 3.67
N GLU A 36 0.86 -6.63 4.76
CA GLU A 36 0.17 -6.74 6.04
C GLU A 36 0.75 -5.69 6.99
N SER A 37 -0.08 -4.76 7.45
CA SER A 37 0.31 -3.74 8.42
C SER A 37 -0.31 -4.05 9.79
N TYR A 38 0.51 -4.11 10.83
CA TYR A 38 0.06 -4.47 12.19
C TYR A 38 -0.32 -3.23 13.02
N GLN A 39 0.18 -2.05 12.64
CA GLN A 39 -0.16 -0.77 13.27
C GLN A 39 -0.64 0.29 12.26
N SER A 40 -1.30 1.31 12.80
CA SER A 40 -1.95 2.36 11.99
C SER A 40 -0.99 3.24 11.18
N LEU A 41 0.25 3.43 11.65
CA LEU A 41 1.25 4.24 10.94
C LEU A 41 1.78 3.52 9.69
N GLU A 42 2.04 2.21 9.79
CA GLU A 42 2.41 1.37 8.64
C GLU A 42 1.29 1.38 7.59
N ASP A 43 0.06 1.09 8.02
CA ASP A 43 -1.10 1.05 7.12
C ASP A 43 -1.28 2.37 6.39
N ARG A 44 -1.04 3.50 7.07
CA ARG A 44 -1.12 4.82 6.46
C ARG A 44 -0.08 5.03 5.37
N ILE A 45 1.16 4.58 5.58
CA ILE A 45 2.24 4.66 4.58
C ILE A 45 1.86 3.83 3.35
N VAL A 46 1.47 2.56 3.57
CA VAL A 46 1.08 1.63 2.49
C VAL A 46 -0.12 2.17 1.73
N LYS A 47 -1.18 2.59 2.45
CA LYS A 47 -2.40 3.15 1.84
C LYS A 47 -2.09 4.36 0.96
N ARG A 48 -1.26 5.27 1.45
CA ARG A 48 -0.91 6.49 0.71
C ARG A 48 -0.16 6.15 -0.57
N GLU A 49 0.82 5.26 -0.50
CA GLU A 49 1.61 4.86 -1.66
C GLU A 49 0.76 4.15 -2.72
N LEU A 50 -0.03 3.15 -2.30
CA LEU A 50 -0.90 2.42 -3.21
C LEU A 50 -1.94 3.35 -3.86
N ARG A 51 -2.57 4.24 -3.08
CA ARG A 51 -3.56 5.20 -3.60
C ARG A 51 -2.92 6.18 -4.59
N ALA A 52 -1.73 6.71 -4.29
CA ALA A 52 -1.05 7.65 -5.16
C ALA A 52 -0.80 7.04 -6.56
N ARG A 53 -0.44 5.75 -6.61
CA ARG A 53 -0.15 5.05 -7.87
C ARG A 53 -1.37 4.39 -8.52
N SER A 54 -2.48 4.27 -7.80
CA SER A 54 -3.73 3.70 -8.31
C SER A 54 -4.78 4.74 -8.69
N THR A 55 -4.44 6.04 -8.63
CA THR A 55 -5.34 7.14 -8.96
C THR A 55 -4.88 7.80 -10.26
N SER A 56 -5.83 8.12 -11.14
CA SER A 56 -5.55 8.90 -12.35
C SER A 56 -5.03 10.28 -11.96
N THR A 57 -4.04 10.78 -12.69
CA THR A 57 -3.57 12.17 -12.54
C THR A 57 -4.22 13.11 -13.54
N ALA A 58 -5.17 12.64 -14.35
CA ALA A 58 -5.82 13.46 -15.36
C ALA A 58 -6.68 14.56 -14.70
N PRO A 59 -6.66 15.80 -15.22
CA PRO A 59 -7.58 16.84 -14.77
C PRO A 59 -9.03 16.40 -14.90
N VAL A 60 -9.85 16.78 -13.92
CA VAL A 60 -11.29 16.52 -13.95
C VAL A 60 -11.89 17.26 -15.16
N GLY A 61 -12.58 16.53 -16.04
CA GLY A 61 -13.24 17.09 -17.22
C GLY A 61 -12.48 16.92 -18.54
N LEU A 62 -11.33 16.23 -18.56
CA LEU A 62 -10.75 15.82 -19.85
C LEU A 62 -11.67 14.80 -20.55
N PRO A 63 -12.02 14.99 -21.83
CA PRO A 63 -12.89 14.07 -22.56
C PRO A 63 -12.25 12.70 -22.83
N VAL A 64 -10.91 12.62 -22.85
CA VAL A 64 -10.14 11.38 -22.97
C VAL A 64 -8.93 11.44 -22.05
N GLU A 65 -8.74 10.41 -21.23
CA GLU A 65 -7.55 10.26 -20.40
C GLU A 65 -6.33 9.84 -21.23
N LEU A 66 -5.31 10.69 -21.22
CA LEU A 66 -4.04 10.40 -21.88
C LEU A 66 -3.31 9.22 -21.21
N PRO A 67 -2.59 8.36 -21.96
CA PRO A 67 -1.92 7.18 -21.41
C PRO A 67 -1.02 7.46 -20.21
N GLU A 68 -0.30 8.60 -20.20
CA GLU A 68 0.59 9.06 -19.14
C GLU A 68 -0.12 9.32 -17.81
N HIS A 69 -1.42 9.64 -17.83
CA HIS A 69 -2.20 9.94 -16.64
C HIS A 69 -2.86 8.71 -16.02
N ARG A 70 -2.86 7.58 -16.73
CA ARG A 70 -3.50 6.35 -16.25
C ARG A 70 -2.82 5.85 -14.97
N PRO A 71 -3.57 5.23 -14.04
CA PRO A 71 -2.97 4.57 -12.89
C PRO A 71 -1.87 3.58 -13.26
N GLU A 72 -0.80 3.51 -12.46
CA GLU A 72 0.24 2.49 -12.58
C GLU A 72 -0.19 1.17 -11.93
N LEU A 73 -1.01 1.27 -10.88
CA LEU A 73 -1.49 0.15 -10.09
C LEU A 73 -3.00 -0.02 -10.21
N LYS A 74 -3.43 -1.27 -10.20
CA LYS A 74 -4.82 -1.66 -9.93
C LYS A 74 -4.90 -2.21 -8.51
N LEU A 75 -5.76 -1.63 -7.67
CA LEU A 75 -6.01 -2.18 -6.34
C LEU A 75 -6.77 -3.51 -6.47
N LEU A 76 -6.29 -4.52 -5.75
CA LEU A 76 -6.92 -5.85 -5.72
C LEU A 76 -7.92 -5.96 -4.55
N VAL A 77 -7.70 -5.19 -3.49
CA VAL A 77 -8.56 -5.11 -2.31
C VAL A 77 -9.19 -3.73 -2.22
N ARG A 78 -10.51 -3.66 -1.98
CA ARG A 78 -11.21 -2.40 -1.70
C ARG A 78 -10.96 -2.02 -0.24
N GLY A 79 -10.18 -0.97 -0.02
CA GLY A 79 -9.80 -0.56 1.33
C GLY A 79 -8.70 -1.48 1.88
N ALA A 80 -8.98 -2.18 2.96
CA ALA A 80 -8.11 -3.20 3.53
C ALA A 80 -8.94 -4.43 3.87
N GLU A 81 -8.35 -5.60 3.71
CA GLU A 81 -8.91 -6.87 4.17
C GLU A 81 -8.50 -7.08 5.63
N LEU A 82 -9.44 -7.60 6.42
CA LEU A 82 -9.31 -7.82 7.86
C LEU A 82 -9.46 -9.31 8.12
N ALA A 83 -8.76 -9.79 9.14
CA ALA A 83 -8.93 -11.15 9.64
C ALA A 83 -10.39 -11.39 10.06
N ASP A 84 -10.90 -12.59 9.78
CA ASP A 84 -12.21 -13.01 10.25
C ASP A 84 -12.18 -13.41 11.75
N GLN A 85 -13.35 -13.70 12.31
CA GLN A 85 -13.47 -14.01 13.73
C GLN A 85 -12.77 -15.33 14.11
N ASP A 86 -12.71 -16.29 13.20
CA ASP A 86 -12.08 -17.60 13.43
C ASP A 86 -10.55 -17.48 13.43
N GLU A 87 -10.00 -16.66 12.53
CA GLU A 87 -8.59 -16.29 12.50
C GLU A 87 -8.22 -15.50 13.75
N ILE A 88 -9.01 -14.50 14.15
CA ILE A 88 -8.73 -13.70 15.37
C ILE A 88 -8.76 -14.58 16.62
N THR A 89 -9.68 -15.55 16.69
CA THR A 89 -9.75 -16.49 17.81
C THR A 89 -8.49 -17.36 17.91
N ARG A 90 -7.98 -17.84 16.77
CA ARG A 90 -6.77 -18.68 16.70
C ARG A 90 -5.48 -17.86 16.80
N ASN A 91 -5.51 -16.61 16.37
CA ASN A 91 -4.39 -15.69 16.35
C ASN A 91 -4.86 -14.28 16.73
N PRO A 92 -4.90 -13.95 18.04
CA PRO A 92 -5.33 -12.62 18.49
C PRO A 92 -4.50 -11.46 17.92
N ARG A 93 -3.27 -11.70 17.45
CA ARG A 93 -2.44 -10.68 16.80
C ARG A 93 -2.97 -10.28 15.41
N ALA A 94 -3.78 -11.12 14.77
CA ALA A 94 -4.39 -10.85 13.46
C ALA A 94 -5.46 -9.74 13.54
N ALA A 95 -6.04 -9.49 14.71
CA ALA A 95 -7.12 -8.52 14.89
C ALA A 95 -6.76 -7.08 14.47
N SER A 96 -5.48 -6.71 14.56
CA SER A 96 -5.01 -5.38 14.15
C SER A 96 -4.48 -5.31 12.73
N VAL A 97 -4.34 -6.46 12.05
CA VAL A 97 -3.76 -6.56 10.71
C VAL A 97 -4.68 -5.93 9.68
N ARG A 98 -4.07 -5.13 8.81
CA ARG A 98 -4.71 -4.62 7.59
C ARG A 98 -3.93 -5.15 6.40
N LEU A 99 -4.57 -6.00 5.60
CA LEU A 99 -4.00 -6.49 4.35
C LEU A 99 -4.39 -5.56 3.21
N ARG A 100 -3.39 -5.15 2.43
CA ARG A 100 -3.59 -4.39 1.18
C ARG A 100 -2.84 -5.05 0.05
N ALA A 101 -3.48 -5.11 -1.12
CA ALA A 101 -2.87 -5.69 -2.30
C ALA A 101 -3.13 -4.85 -3.56
N ALA A 102 -2.14 -4.81 -4.44
CA ALA A 102 -2.21 -4.15 -5.73
C ALA A 102 -1.42 -4.91 -6.79
N GLU A 103 -1.81 -4.74 -8.05
CA GLU A 103 -1.17 -5.31 -9.23
C GLU A 103 -0.65 -4.20 -10.14
N ARG A 104 0.53 -4.41 -10.73
CA ARG A 104 1.12 -3.53 -11.73
C ARG A 104 0.33 -3.59 -13.03
N ALA A 105 -0.37 -2.53 -13.38
CA ALA A 105 -1.19 -2.47 -14.59
C ALA A 105 -0.41 -1.99 -15.83
N ARG A 106 0.62 -1.14 -15.66
CA ARG A 106 1.44 -0.63 -16.77
C ARG A 106 2.87 -0.31 -16.36
N ARG A 107 3.82 -0.30 -17.30
CA ARG A 107 5.20 0.19 -17.04
C ARG A 107 5.21 1.70 -16.80
N ARG A 108 6.04 2.15 -15.87
CA ARG A 108 6.39 3.56 -15.73
C ARG A 108 7.44 3.84 -16.80
N HIS A 109 7.12 4.71 -17.74
CA HIS A 109 8.15 5.28 -18.61
C HIS A 109 8.90 6.31 -17.75
N ALA A 110 10.21 6.10 -17.61
CA ALA A 110 11.10 6.99 -16.86
C ALA A 110 11.26 8.32 -17.60
#